data_AF-A0A255TNA2-F1
#
_entry.id   AF-A0A255TNA2-F1
#
_cell.length_a   1.000
_cell.length_b   1.000
_cell.length_c   1.000
_cell.angle_alpha   90.00
_cell.angle_beta   90.00
_cell.angle_gamma   90.00
#
_symmetry.space_group_name_H-M   'P 1'
#
loop_
_entity.id
_entity.type
_entity.pdbx_description
1 polymer ?
#
loop_
_entity_poly.entity_id
_entity_poly.type
_entity_poly.pdbx_seq_one_letter_code
_entity_poly.pdbx_strand_id
1 'polypeptide(L)'
;MITQENFEKQYSDPIEQQQIDKFVCVEMGRQIHRYIKGMSGTLAMMHRFEEQLAHLNTEQREQAIARYIDLNRKVLDGLDLKVVLARAIANYCDTFSYMLEFINDTQRVNFYLARIKSKYIQYHQIYEENGKYGILDHTGKVILKAQYDFLRTPYVYVDDLRTMPIIAQKDGKMGLVLPDRKDTIYADFIYDDITLREEPPYFEAVKDGKVTLL
;
A
#
# COMPACT_ATOMS: atom_id res chain seq x y z
N MET A 1 -5.61 -16.55 -34.62
CA MET A 1 -5.73 -15.52 -35.67
C MET A 1 -6.87 -14.61 -35.24
N ILE A 2 -6.59 -13.33 -34.99
CA ILE A 2 -7.62 -12.38 -34.52
C ILE A 2 -8.57 -12.12 -35.69
N THR A 3 -9.85 -12.42 -35.52
CA THR A 3 -10.92 -12.13 -36.49
C THR A 3 -11.68 -10.88 -36.06
N GLN A 4 -12.43 -10.23 -36.95
CA GLN A 4 -13.22 -9.04 -36.61
C GLN A 4 -14.24 -9.31 -35.48
N GLU A 5 -14.79 -10.52 -35.41
CA GLU A 5 -15.67 -10.98 -34.32
C GLU A 5 -14.94 -11.32 -33.00
N ASN A 6 -13.64 -11.62 -33.05
CA ASN A 6 -12.83 -11.93 -31.87
C ASN A 6 -11.88 -10.80 -31.49
N PHE A 7 -11.86 -9.70 -32.25
CA PHE A 7 -11.01 -8.54 -32.02
C PHE A 7 -11.32 -7.94 -30.65
N GLU A 8 -12.57 -7.63 -30.37
CA GLU A 8 -12.99 -7.05 -29.07
C GLU A 8 -12.86 -8.02 -27.88
N LYS A 9 -12.87 -9.34 -28.12
CA LYS A 9 -12.74 -10.36 -27.07
C LYS A 9 -11.28 -10.72 -26.72
N GLN A 10 -10.33 -10.53 -27.63
CA GLN A 10 -8.91 -10.85 -27.42
C GLN A 10 -7.99 -9.63 -27.41
N TYR A 11 -8.43 -8.50 -27.96
CA TYR A 11 -7.71 -7.24 -27.95
C TYR A 11 -8.20 -6.41 -26.77
N SER A 12 -7.35 -6.25 -25.77
CA SER A 12 -7.60 -5.20 -24.78
C SER A 12 -7.09 -3.89 -25.34
N ASP A 13 -7.99 -2.94 -25.58
CA ASP A 13 -7.65 -1.60 -26.03
C ASP A 13 -6.69 -0.95 -25.01
N PRO A 14 -5.43 -0.67 -25.40
CA PRO A 14 -4.48 -0.02 -24.52
C PRO A 14 -4.97 1.34 -24.00
N ILE A 15 -5.79 2.05 -24.79
CA ILE A 15 -6.37 3.34 -24.38
C ILE A 15 -7.41 3.12 -23.29
N GLU A 16 -8.32 2.16 -23.45
CA GLU A 16 -9.26 1.77 -22.39
C GLU A 16 -8.54 1.45 -21.08
N GLN A 17 -7.54 0.56 -21.12
CA GLN A 17 -6.78 0.21 -19.91
C GLN A 17 -6.17 1.46 -19.26
N GLN A 18 -5.55 2.33 -20.06
CA GLN A 18 -4.91 3.53 -19.56
C GLN A 18 -5.92 4.51 -18.93
N GLN A 19 -7.09 4.70 -19.54
CA GLN A 19 -8.13 5.59 -19.00
C GLN A 19 -8.75 5.02 -17.72
N ILE A 20 -9.03 3.70 -17.70
CA ILE A 20 -9.54 3.03 -16.49
C ILE A 20 -8.50 3.13 -15.37
N ASP A 21 -7.23 2.80 -15.63
CA ASP A 21 -6.15 2.88 -14.64
C ASP A 21 -6.00 4.30 -14.07
N LYS A 22 -6.03 5.33 -14.94
CA LYS A 22 -5.97 6.74 -14.53
C LYS A 22 -7.14 7.11 -13.62
N PHE A 23 -8.36 6.73 -13.98
CA PHE A 23 -9.54 7.02 -13.16
C PHE A 23 -9.49 6.29 -11.81
N VAL A 24 -9.16 5.00 -11.82
CA VAL A 24 -9.03 4.20 -10.61
C VAL A 24 -7.97 4.79 -9.68
N CYS A 25 -6.81 5.21 -10.20
CA CYS A 25 -5.75 5.84 -9.41
C CYS A 25 -6.25 7.09 -8.66
N VAL A 26 -7.07 7.92 -9.31
CA VAL A 26 -7.71 9.07 -8.68
C VAL A 26 -8.70 8.64 -7.60
N GLU A 27 -9.53 7.63 -7.86
CA GLU A 27 -10.51 7.14 -6.88
C GLU A 27 -9.87 6.45 -5.66
N MET A 28 -8.78 5.72 -5.84
CA MET A 28 -8.02 5.13 -4.73
C MET A 28 -7.37 6.22 -3.87
N GLY A 29 -6.82 7.28 -4.50
CA GLY A 29 -6.34 8.46 -3.78
C GLY A 29 -7.46 9.16 -2.99
N ARG A 30 -8.66 9.29 -3.59
CA ARG A 30 -9.85 9.83 -2.91
C ARG A 30 -10.29 8.96 -1.74
N GLN A 31 -10.18 7.62 -1.84
CA GLN A 31 -10.48 6.73 -0.73
C GLN A 31 -9.53 6.98 0.46
N ILE A 32 -8.23 7.11 0.20
CA ILE A 32 -7.25 7.46 1.24
C ILE A 32 -7.57 8.82 1.85
N HIS A 33 -7.85 9.83 1.04
CA HIS A 33 -8.25 11.16 1.52
C HIS A 33 -9.46 11.07 2.48
N ARG A 34 -10.51 10.31 2.12
CA ARG A 34 -11.69 10.11 2.98
C ARG A 34 -11.34 9.38 4.27
N TYR A 35 -10.47 8.38 4.21
CA TYR A 35 -10.01 7.63 5.38
C TYR A 35 -9.25 8.52 6.37
N ILE A 36 -8.28 9.32 5.90
CA ILE A 36 -7.53 10.27 6.72
C ILE A 36 -8.48 11.25 7.42
N LYS A 37 -9.43 11.82 6.66
CA LYS A 37 -10.44 12.74 7.21
C LYS A 37 -11.35 12.07 8.26
N GLY A 38 -11.72 10.80 8.05
CA GLY A 38 -12.59 10.04 8.96
C GLY A 38 -11.94 9.67 10.30
N MET A 39 -10.61 9.53 10.34
CA MET A 39 -9.87 9.17 11.55
C MET A 39 -9.47 10.37 12.43
N SER A 40 -10.00 11.57 12.17
CA SER A 40 -9.51 12.82 12.78
C SER A 40 -8.02 13.10 12.50
N GLY A 41 -7.50 12.60 11.37
CA GLY A 41 -6.16 12.97 10.91
C GLY A 41 -6.05 14.49 10.79
N THR A 42 -4.90 15.05 11.15
CA THR A 42 -4.71 16.50 11.10
C THR A 42 -4.78 17.00 9.65
N LEU A 43 -5.27 18.22 9.45
CA LEU A 43 -5.31 18.86 8.13
C LEU A 43 -3.94 18.84 7.43
N ALA A 44 -2.86 18.95 8.20
CA ALA A 44 -1.49 18.90 7.71
C ALA A 44 -1.14 17.53 7.09
N MET A 45 -1.64 16.43 7.66
CA MET A 45 -1.40 15.08 7.15
C MET A 45 -2.04 14.86 5.79
N MET A 46 -3.29 15.33 5.65
CA MET A 46 -4.01 15.30 4.38
C MET A 46 -3.27 16.09 3.29
N HIS A 47 -2.83 17.31 3.60
CA HIS A 47 -2.10 18.14 2.64
C HIS A 47 -0.75 17.53 2.24
N ARG A 48 0.02 16.96 3.19
CA ARG A 48 1.29 16.29 2.87
C ARG A 48 1.09 15.13 1.90
N PHE A 49 0.08 14.28 2.14
CA PHE A 49 -0.22 13.16 1.24
C PHE A 49 -0.57 13.66 -0.17
N GLU A 50 -1.39 14.70 -0.28
CA GLU A 50 -1.79 15.29 -1.57
C GLU A 50 -0.62 15.92 -2.31
N GLU A 51 0.22 16.69 -1.62
CA GLU A 51 1.42 17.32 -2.17
C GLU A 51 2.39 16.26 -2.74
N GLN A 52 2.56 15.13 -2.05
CA GLN A 52 3.43 14.07 -2.52
C GLN A 52 2.93 13.38 -3.78
N LEU A 53 1.61 13.18 -3.90
CA LEU A 53 1.04 12.59 -5.10
C LEU A 53 1.01 13.56 -6.29
N ALA A 54 1.02 14.88 -6.05
CA ALA A 54 0.87 15.90 -7.09
C ALA A 54 2.00 15.88 -8.13
N HIS A 55 3.21 15.47 -7.74
CA HIS A 55 4.39 15.45 -8.62
C HIS A 55 4.63 14.12 -9.33
N LEU A 56 3.82 13.10 -9.04
CA LEU A 56 4.01 11.74 -9.52
C LEU A 56 3.18 11.47 -10.78
N ASN A 57 3.75 10.71 -11.71
CA ASN A 57 2.98 10.17 -12.83
C ASN A 57 2.01 9.06 -12.35
N THR A 58 1.11 8.58 -13.20
CA THR A 58 0.10 7.59 -12.81
C THR A 58 0.72 6.34 -12.17
N GLU A 59 1.72 5.74 -12.80
CA GLU A 59 2.35 4.51 -12.29
C GLU A 59 3.00 4.73 -10.91
N GLN A 60 3.73 5.84 -10.74
CA GLN A 60 4.34 6.21 -9.47
C GLN A 60 3.28 6.46 -8.40
N ARG A 61 2.16 7.09 -8.75
CA ARG A 61 1.02 7.30 -7.84
C ARG A 61 0.40 5.98 -7.43
N GLU A 62 0.20 5.05 -8.37
CA GLU A 62 -0.31 3.71 -8.07
C GLU A 62 0.57 2.98 -7.07
N GLN A 63 1.89 3.01 -7.27
CA GLN A 63 2.86 2.41 -6.34
C GLN A 63 2.84 3.07 -4.96
N ALA A 64 2.75 4.40 -4.90
CA ALA A 64 2.64 5.14 -3.64
C ALA A 64 1.36 4.79 -2.87
N ILE A 65 0.22 4.77 -3.56
CA ILE A 65 -1.09 4.40 -3.01
C ILE A 65 -1.06 2.94 -2.51
N ALA A 66 -0.48 2.01 -3.28
CA ALA A 66 -0.37 0.61 -2.88
C ALA A 66 0.44 0.43 -1.58
N ARG A 67 1.56 1.15 -1.45
CA ARG A 67 2.35 1.17 -0.21
C ARG A 67 1.57 1.73 0.97
N TYR A 68 0.83 2.82 0.76
CA TYR A 68 -0.02 3.39 1.80
C TYR A 68 -1.10 2.40 2.27
N ILE A 69 -1.76 1.72 1.32
CA ILE A 69 -2.78 0.70 1.59
C ILE A 69 -2.20 -0.49 2.36
N ASP A 70 -0.99 -0.95 2.02
CA ASP A 70 -0.35 -2.06 2.73
C ASP A 70 -0.11 -1.74 4.21
N LEU A 71 0.33 -0.52 4.51
CA LEU A 71 0.54 -0.05 5.88
C LEU A 71 -0.76 0.32 6.60
N ASN A 72 -1.82 0.67 5.85
CA ASN A 72 -3.10 1.13 6.37
C ASN A 72 -4.27 0.32 5.78
N ARG A 73 -4.28 -1.00 5.98
CA ARG A 73 -5.21 -1.92 5.28
C ARG A 73 -6.69 -1.58 5.45
N LYS A 74 -7.06 -0.98 6.58
CA LYS A 74 -8.43 -0.49 6.88
C LYS A 74 -8.90 0.66 5.98
N VAL A 75 -8.01 1.29 5.21
CA VAL A 75 -8.36 2.28 4.17
C VAL A 75 -9.40 1.72 3.20
N LEU A 76 -9.37 0.41 2.94
CA LEU A 76 -10.27 -0.22 2.00
C LEU A 76 -11.63 -0.61 2.63
N ASP A 77 -11.81 -0.40 3.93
CA ASP A 77 -13.06 -0.72 4.61
C ASP A 77 -14.21 0.10 4.00
N GLY A 78 -15.24 -0.59 3.54
CA GLY A 78 -16.40 0.01 2.85
C GLY A 78 -16.18 0.39 1.38
N LEU A 79 -15.01 0.16 0.79
CA LEU A 79 -14.78 0.38 -0.64
C LEU A 79 -15.27 -0.82 -1.48
N ASP A 80 -16.19 -0.57 -2.42
CA ASP A 80 -16.58 -1.55 -3.44
C ASP A 80 -15.85 -1.30 -4.76
N LEU A 81 -14.91 -2.19 -5.10
CA LEU A 81 -14.14 -2.10 -6.35
C LEU A 81 -15.00 -2.27 -7.61
N LYS A 82 -16.17 -2.92 -7.54
CA LYS A 82 -17.10 -3.00 -8.67
C LYS A 82 -17.69 -1.63 -8.97
N VAL A 83 -18.02 -0.86 -7.94
CA VAL A 83 -18.52 0.52 -8.08
C VAL A 83 -17.41 1.45 -8.60
N VAL A 84 -16.17 1.27 -8.15
CA VAL A 84 -15.01 2.00 -8.70
C VAL A 84 -14.85 1.69 -10.19
N LEU A 85 -14.87 0.41 -10.57
CA LEU A 85 -14.75 -0.02 -11.96
C LEU A 85 -15.91 0.50 -12.83
N ALA A 86 -17.15 0.39 -12.36
CA ALA A 86 -18.33 0.92 -13.07
C ALA A 86 -18.21 2.42 -13.36
N ARG A 87 -17.75 3.22 -12.40
CA ARG A 87 -17.50 4.65 -12.59
C ARG A 87 -16.35 4.92 -13.56
N ALA A 88 -15.30 4.10 -13.55
CA ALA A 88 -14.19 4.21 -14.50
C ALA A 88 -14.65 3.95 -15.94
N ILE A 89 -15.48 2.93 -16.14
CA ILE A 89 -16.06 2.59 -17.45
C ILE A 89 -16.98 3.72 -17.92
N ALA A 90 -17.88 4.18 -17.05
CA ALA A 90 -18.79 5.29 -17.37
C ALA A 90 -18.03 6.59 -17.72
N ASN A 91 -16.84 6.79 -17.16
CA ASN A 91 -15.97 7.91 -17.52
C ASN A 91 -15.22 7.70 -18.85
N TYR A 92 -15.00 6.45 -19.27
CA TYR A 92 -14.28 6.12 -20.50
C TYR A 92 -15.20 6.06 -21.73
N CYS A 93 -16.39 5.47 -21.61
CA CYS A 93 -17.24 5.20 -22.77
C CYS A 93 -18.21 6.36 -23.09
N ASP A 94 -18.52 6.53 -24.38
CA ASP A 94 -19.45 7.56 -24.87
C ASP A 94 -20.92 7.11 -24.93
N THR A 95 -21.21 5.82 -24.78
CA THR A 95 -22.57 5.28 -24.91
C THR A 95 -22.96 4.36 -23.77
N PHE A 96 -24.23 4.44 -23.38
CA PHE A 96 -24.81 3.54 -22.38
C PHE A 96 -24.82 2.08 -22.85
N SER A 97 -25.02 1.84 -24.15
CA SER A 97 -24.98 0.49 -24.74
C SER A 97 -23.62 -0.17 -24.54
N TYR A 98 -22.52 0.56 -24.79
CA TYR A 98 -21.17 0.07 -24.53
C TYR A 98 -20.96 -0.25 -23.04
N MET A 99 -21.40 0.66 -22.16
CA MET A 99 -21.29 0.45 -20.73
C MET A 99 -22.03 -0.82 -20.29
N LEU A 100 -23.24 -1.06 -20.80
CA LEU A 100 -24.01 -2.27 -20.51
C LEU A 100 -23.32 -3.53 -21.04
N GLU A 101 -22.80 -3.49 -22.27
CA GLU A 101 -22.07 -4.61 -22.85
C GLU A 101 -20.85 -4.96 -21.99
N PHE A 102 -20.05 -3.96 -21.61
CA PHE A 102 -18.89 -4.15 -20.75
C PHE A 102 -19.29 -4.76 -19.41
N ILE A 103 -20.27 -4.16 -18.70
CA ILE A 103 -20.66 -4.59 -17.35
C ILE A 103 -21.23 -6.01 -17.36
N ASN A 104 -21.89 -6.43 -18.45
CA ASN A 104 -22.43 -7.77 -18.61
C ASN A 104 -21.37 -8.78 -19.07
N ASP A 105 -20.23 -8.35 -19.62
CA ASP A 105 -19.08 -9.21 -19.88
C ASP A 105 -18.35 -9.55 -18.57
N THR A 106 -18.74 -10.69 -17.99
CA THR A 106 -18.17 -11.18 -16.74
C THR A 106 -16.66 -11.45 -16.84
N GLN A 107 -16.16 -11.88 -18.00
CA GLN A 107 -14.72 -12.15 -18.16
C GLN A 107 -13.93 -10.85 -18.14
N ARG A 108 -14.40 -9.84 -18.89
CA ARG A 108 -13.79 -8.51 -18.93
C ARG A 108 -13.84 -7.83 -17.57
N VAL A 109 -14.99 -7.85 -16.89
CA VAL A 109 -15.12 -7.30 -15.53
C VAL A 109 -14.14 -7.98 -14.57
N ASN A 110 -14.04 -9.31 -14.58
CA ASN A 110 -13.11 -10.04 -13.71
C ASN A 110 -11.65 -9.71 -14.02
N PHE A 111 -11.29 -9.56 -15.30
CA PHE A 111 -9.96 -9.10 -15.71
C PHE A 111 -9.61 -7.75 -15.09
N TYR A 112 -10.49 -6.74 -15.23
CA TYR A 112 -10.23 -5.42 -14.67
C TYR A 112 -10.21 -5.41 -13.14
N LEU A 113 -11.11 -6.15 -12.49
CA LEU A 113 -11.09 -6.27 -11.02
C LEU A 113 -9.79 -6.92 -10.54
N ALA A 114 -9.32 -7.98 -11.20
CA ALA A 114 -8.04 -8.61 -10.87
C ALA A 114 -6.87 -7.65 -11.07
N ARG A 115 -6.86 -6.91 -12.18
CA ARG A 115 -5.85 -5.88 -12.47
C ARG A 115 -5.82 -4.80 -11.38
N ILE A 116 -6.97 -4.23 -11.02
CA ILE A 116 -7.07 -3.24 -9.94
C ILE A 116 -6.51 -3.82 -8.64
N LYS A 117 -6.95 -5.02 -8.25
CA LYS A 117 -6.46 -5.68 -7.03
C LYS A 117 -4.94 -5.87 -7.05
N SER A 118 -4.36 -6.33 -8.16
CA SER A 118 -2.90 -6.53 -8.28
C SER A 118 -2.09 -5.24 -8.14
N LYS A 119 -2.65 -4.10 -8.55
CA LYS A 119 -1.98 -2.80 -8.45
C LYS A 119 -1.99 -2.25 -7.03
N TYR A 120 -3.10 -2.37 -6.31
CA TYR A 120 -3.30 -1.65 -5.05
C TYR A 120 -3.27 -2.54 -3.80
N ILE A 121 -3.58 -3.82 -3.91
CA ILE A 121 -3.64 -4.76 -2.79
C ILE A 121 -2.33 -5.56 -2.76
N GLN A 122 -1.27 -4.90 -2.32
CA GLN A 122 0.11 -5.43 -2.32
C GLN A 122 0.62 -5.65 -0.90
N TYR A 123 -0.02 -6.57 -0.18
CA TYR A 123 0.25 -6.77 1.24
C TYR A 123 1.59 -7.47 1.52
N HIS A 124 2.40 -6.90 2.41
CA HIS A 124 3.51 -7.62 3.01
C HIS A 124 3.00 -8.70 3.98
N GLN A 125 3.84 -9.70 4.24
CA GLN A 125 3.52 -10.79 5.16
C GLN A 125 4.67 -10.99 6.14
N ILE A 126 4.35 -11.14 7.42
CA ILE A 126 5.29 -11.65 8.40
C ILE A 126 5.36 -13.17 8.21
N TYR A 127 6.57 -13.71 8.16
CA TYR A 127 6.79 -15.15 8.07
C TYR A 127 7.69 -15.62 9.20
N GLU A 128 7.61 -16.91 9.51
CA GLU A 128 8.43 -17.56 10.53
C GLU A 128 9.30 -18.63 9.89
N GLU A 129 10.57 -18.67 10.28
CA GLU A 129 11.54 -19.70 9.89
C GLU A 129 12.44 -20.00 11.08
N ASN A 130 12.52 -21.28 11.48
CA ASN A 130 13.31 -21.74 12.64
C ASN A 130 13.03 -20.97 13.95
N GLY A 131 11.77 -20.59 14.19
CA GLY A 131 11.37 -19.84 15.38
C GLY A 131 11.78 -18.36 15.37
N LYS A 132 12.21 -17.84 14.22
CA LYS A 132 12.53 -16.42 14.03
C LYS A 132 11.59 -15.81 12.98
N TYR A 133 11.31 -14.52 13.10
CA TYR A 133 10.39 -13.79 12.25
C TYR A 133 11.12 -12.90 11.24
N GLY A 134 10.59 -12.86 10.02
CA GLY A 134 11.00 -12.00 8.93
C GLY A 134 9.80 -11.41 8.20
N ILE A 135 10.06 -10.66 7.12
CA ILE A 135 9.02 -10.03 6.30
C ILE A 135 9.23 -10.37 4.82
N LEU A 136 8.15 -10.78 4.15
CA LEU A 136 8.07 -10.92 2.70
C LEU A 136 7.24 -9.78 2.11
N ASP A 137 7.56 -9.36 0.89
CA ASP A 137 6.69 -8.52 0.09
C ASP A 137 5.49 -9.32 -0.47
N HIS A 138 4.59 -8.62 -1.15
CA HIS A 138 3.39 -9.22 -1.77
C HIS A 138 3.69 -10.26 -2.86
N THR A 139 4.92 -10.33 -3.37
CA THR A 139 5.38 -11.34 -4.34
C THR A 139 6.08 -12.52 -3.67
N GLY A 140 6.18 -12.53 -2.34
CA GLY A 140 6.90 -13.55 -1.58
C GLY A 140 8.41 -13.35 -1.53
N LYS A 141 8.94 -12.21 -2.00
CA LYS A 141 10.39 -11.93 -1.90
C LYS A 141 10.70 -11.32 -0.53
N VAL A 142 11.84 -11.69 0.02
CA VAL A 142 12.30 -11.23 1.33
C VAL A 142 12.52 -9.70 1.35
N ILE A 143 11.91 -9.05 2.35
CA ILE A 143 12.15 -7.67 2.78
C ILE A 143 13.10 -7.66 3.99
N LEU A 144 12.84 -8.54 4.95
CA LEU A 144 13.67 -8.77 6.13
C LEU A 144 13.81 -10.26 6.36
N LYS A 145 15.04 -10.73 6.56
CA LYS A 145 15.27 -12.16 6.84
C LYS A 145 14.72 -12.54 8.21
N ALA A 146 14.34 -13.80 8.35
CA ALA A 146 13.91 -14.38 9.61
C ALA A 146 15.09 -14.50 10.60
N GLN A 147 15.31 -13.45 11.41
CA GLN A 147 16.40 -13.39 12.40
C GLN A 147 15.96 -12.83 13.76
N TYR A 148 14.70 -12.45 13.89
CA TYR A 148 14.19 -11.69 15.03
C TYR A 148 13.23 -12.54 15.86
N ASP A 149 13.26 -12.40 17.18
CA ASP A 149 12.33 -13.07 18.10
C ASP A 149 10.93 -12.48 18.02
N PHE A 150 10.86 -11.20 17.63
CA PHE A 150 9.62 -10.46 17.50
C PHE A 150 9.80 -9.32 16.51
N LEU A 151 8.75 -9.02 15.76
CA LEU A 151 8.67 -7.87 14.85
C LEU A 151 7.39 -7.09 15.15
N ARG A 152 7.55 -5.78 15.30
CA ARG A 152 6.44 -4.82 15.34
C ARG A 152 6.65 -3.81 14.24
N THR A 153 5.91 -3.97 13.16
CA THR A 153 5.78 -2.93 12.15
C THR A 153 5.08 -1.74 12.80
N PRO A 154 5.63 -0.52 12.70
CA PRO A 154 4.88 0.66 13.10
C PRO A 154 3.68 0.75 12.15
N TYR A 155 2.54 0.27 12.64
CA TYR A 155 1.28 0.66 12.06
C TYR A 155 1.16 2.16 12.36
N VAL A 156 1.06 2.94 11.29
CA VAL A 156 0.53 4.31 11.18
C VAL A 156 1.50 5.52 11.22
N TYR A 157 1.16 6.46 10.33
CA TYR A 157 1.48 7.90 10.21
C TYR A 157 2.90 8.34 9.83
N VAL A 158 3.36 7.92 8.67
CA VAL A 158 4.27 8.74 7.88
C VAL A 158 3.52 9.13 6.61
N ASP A 159 2.73 10.20 6.70
CA ASP A 159 2.00 10.81 5.57
C ASP A 159 2.94 11.35 4.49
N ASP A 160 4.24 11.27 4.75
CA ASP A 160 5.31 11.57 3.82
C ASP A 160 5.80 10.33 3.05
N LEU A 161 5.05 9.21 3.05
CA LEU A 161 5.36 7.97 2.35
C LEU A 161 6.78 7.42 2.66
N ARG A 162 7.37 7.85 3.79
CA ARG A 162 8.71 7.45 4.17
C ARG A 162 8.71 6.03 4.71
N THR A 163 9.77 5.32 4.38
CA THR A 163 10.06 4.02 4.98
C THR A 163 10.45 4.21 6.44
N MET A 164 9.58 3.83 7.37
CA MET A 164 9.90 3.81 8.79
C MET A 164 10.70 2.56 9.18
N PRO A 165 11.68 2.68 10.08
CA PRO A 165 12.29 1.53 10.73
C PRO A 165 11.24 0.65 11.41
N ILE A 166 11.48 -0.66 11.41
CA ILE A 166 10.66 -1.66 12.09
C ILE A 166 11.28 -1.91 13.46
N ILE A 167 10.41 -1.96 14.48
CA ILE A 167 10.81 -2.36 15.82
C ILE A 167 11.00 -3.87 15.81
N ALA A 168 12.18 -4.34 16.19
CA ALA A 168 12.52 -5.75 16.22
C ALA A 168 13.10 -6.12 17.59
N GLN A 169 12.88 -7.36 18.01
CA GLN A 169 13.56 -7.95 19.15
C GLN A 169 14.53 -9.02 18.67
N LYS A 170 15.73 -9.04 19.24
CA LYS A 170 16.74 -10.07 19.03
C LYS A 170 17.48 -10.33 20.32
N ASP A 171 17.55 -11.60 20.70
CA ASP A 171 18.25 -12.09 21.90
C ASP A 171 17.81 -11.35 23.18
N GLY A 172 16.50 -11.07 23.26
CA GLY A 172 15.87 -10.40 24.41
C GLY A 172 15.98 -8.88 24.43
N LYS A 173 16.73 -8.24 23.53
CA LYS A 173 16.86 -6.78 23.42
C LYS A 173 16.16 -6.24 22.19
N MET A 174 15.71 -5.00 22.26
CA MET A 174 15.03 -4.31 21.17
C MET A 174 15.99 -3.44 20.37
N GLY A 175 15.71 -3.32 19.07
CA GLY A 175 16.43 -2.50 18.10
C GLY A 175 15.52 -2.05 16.96
N LEU A 176 16.07 -1.27 16.04
CA LEU A 176 15.37 -0.78 14.85
C LEU A 176 16.06 -1.29 13.59
N VAL A 177 15.29 -1.78 12.62
CA VAL A 177 15.80 -2.29 11.35
C VAL A 177 15.05 -1.68 10.16
N LEU A 178 15.75 -1.39 9.07
CA LEU A 178 15.10 -0.83 7.88
C LEU A 178 14.51 -1.95 7.01
N PRO A 179 13.26 -1.84 6.53
CA PRO A 179 12.71 -2.74 5.51
C PRO A 179 13.23 -2.41 4.10
N ASP A 180 14.56 -2.43 3.93
CA ASP A 180 15.27 -2.03 2.72
C ASP A 180 15.84 -3.22 1.91
N ARG A 181 15.51 -4.45 2.31
CA ARG A 181 16.02 -5.72 1.73
C ARG A 181 17.50 -5.98 1.96
N LYS A 182 18.17 -5.20 2.82
CA LYS A 182 19.60 -5.35 3.13
C LYS A 182 19.85 -5.76 4.57
N ASP A 183 18.79 -5.98 5.36
CA ASP A 183 18.85 -6.23 6.80
C ASP A 183 19.60 -5.10 7.55
N THR A 184 19.48 -3.85 7.07
CA THR A 184 20.17 -2.70 7.67
C THR A 184 19.68 -2.45 9.10
N ILE A 185 20.60 -2.47 10.05
CA ILE A 185 20.36 -2.08 11.45
C ILE A 185 20.37 -0.55 11.52
N TYR A 186 19.23 0.03 11.91
CA TYR A 186 19.07 1.47 12.13
C TYR A 186 19.48 1.86 13.56
N ALA A 187 19.08 1.04 14.54
CA ALA A 187 19.51 1.16 15.93
C ALA A 187 19.82 -0.22 16.48
N ASP A 188 20.96 -0.34 17.19
CA ASP A 188 21.46 -1.60 17.73
C ASP A 188 20.48 -2.26 18.70
N PHE A 189 20.58 -3.59 18.81
CA PHE A 189 19.77 -4.41 19.74
C PHE A 189 20.31 -4.32 21.17
N ILE A 190 20.22 -3.14 21.77
CA ILE A 190 20.75 -2.83 23.10
C ILE A 190 19.70 -2.27 24.05
N TYR A 191 18.48 -2.02 23.56
CA TYR A 191 17.42 -1.37 24.33
C TYR A 191 16.56 -2.40 25.05
N ASP A 192 16.08 -2.04 26.23
CA ASP A 192 15.11 -2.81 27.01
C ASP A 192 13.70 -2.67 26.42
N ASP A 193 13.37 -1.49 25.89
CA ASP A 193 12.10 -1.21 25.23
C ASP A 193 12.27 -0.16 24.12
N ILE A 194 11.43 -0.23 23.09
CA ILE A 194 11.29 0.80 22.06
C ILE A 194 9.80 1.01 21.76
N THR A 195 9.35 2.26 21.89
CA THR A 195 7.97 2.67 21.63
C THR A 195 7.87 3.71 20.51
N LEU A 196 6.70 3.79 19.89
CA LEU A 196 6.40 4.73 18.81
C LEU A 196 5.81 6.02 19.40
N ARG A 197 6.24 7.16 18.88
CA ARG A 197 5.75 8.51 19.20
C ARG A 197 4.93 9.09 18.05
N GLU A 198 4.05 10.04 18.36
CA GLU A 198 3.24 10.75 17.36
C GLU A 198 4.04 11.82 16.59
N GLU A 199 5.11 12.35 17.18
CA GLU A 199 5.94 13.40 16.59
C GLU A 199 7.41 12.99 16.50
N PRO A 200 8.15 13.48 15.48
CA PRO A 200 9.58 13.27 15.37
C PRO A 200 10.37 13.75 16.62
N PRO A 201 11.48 13.08 17.00
CA PRO A 201 11.92 11.75 16.53
C PRO A 201 10.90 10.66 16.90
N TYR A 202 10.57 9.78 15.95
CA TYR A 202 9.38 8.93 16.08
C TYR A 202 9.53 7.76 17.05
N PHE A 203 10.72 7.50 17.59
CA PHE A 203 10.93 6.41 18.52
C PHE A 203 11.46 6.91 19.86
N GLU A 204 10.95 6.32 20.93
CA GLU A 204 11.50 6.45 22.27
C GLU A 204 12.09 5.10 22.66
N ALA A 205 13.37 5.08 23.00
CA ALA A 205 14.09 3.88 23.37
C ALA A 205 14.59 3.96 24.82
N VAL A 206 14.35 2.90 25.59
CA VAL A 206 14.77 2.79 26.99
C VAL A 206 15.94 1.83 27.09
N LYS A 207 17.02 2.26 27.74
CA LYS A 207 18.17 1.41 28.08
C LYS A 207 18.62 1.68 29.51
N ASP A 208 18.63 0.64 30.34
CA ASP A 208 19.04 0.70 31.74
C ASP A 208 18.29 1.82 32.51
N GLY A 209 17.00 1.99 32.22
CA GLY A 209 16.14 3.04 32.80
C GLY A 209 16.36 4.45 32.25
N LYS A 210 17.25 4.64 31.26
CA LYS A 210 17.47 5.92 30.58
C LYS A 210 16.73 5.98 29.25
N VAL A 211 16.06 7.10 29.01
CA VAL A 211 15.29 7.37 27.79
C VAL A 211 16.17 8.07 26.75
N THR A 212 16.12 7.60 25.51
CA THR A 212 16.76 8.19 24.33
C THR A 212 15.72 8.34 23.21
N LEU A 213 15.71 9.47 22.51
CA LEU A 213 14.88 9.66 21.32
C LEU A 213 15.65 9.25 20.07
N LEU A 214 15.02 8.46 19.20
CA LEU A 214 15.57 7.95 17.94
C LEU A 214 14.70 8.37 16.74
#